data_AF-A0A183H496-F1
#
_entry.id   AF-A0A183H496-F1
#
_cell.length_a   1.000
_cell.length_b   1.000
_cell.length_c   1.000
_cell.angle_alpha   90.00
_cell.angle_beta   90.00
_cell.angle_gamma   90.00
#
_symmetry.space_group_name_H-M   'P 1'
#
loop_
_entity.id
_entity.type
_entity.pdbx_description
1 polymer ?
#
loop_
_entity_poly.entity_id
_entity_poly.type
_entity_poly.pdbx_seq_one_letter_code
_entity_poly.pdbx_strand_id
1 'polypeptide(L)'
;MSSSKSLQVDATSITLKALEKLKDLYCDIAQVPLPQNARLRRRGKYFEISSVWTNHAMELKKSVKMQRLSLIAPKTDEPNIYELISTTSLPLTAIEKELIAFSRSDSRCATLITLSNGKEKKQYIKVC
;
A
#
# COMPACT_ATOMS: atom_id res chain seq x y z
N MET A 1 -13.83 -45.73 33.48
CA MET A 1 -12.71 -45.10 32.72
C MET A 1 -13.20 -44.34 31.47
N SER A 2 -14.29 -43.54 31.55
CA SER A 2 -14.89 -42.85 30.38
C SER A 2 -14.68 -41.32 30.38
N SER A 3 -14.53 -40.70 31.56
CA SER A 3 -14.55 -39.24 31.70
C SER A 3 -13.29 -38.50 31.21
N SER A 4 -12.16 -39.17 31.05
CA SER A 4 -10.90 -38.54 30.63
C SER A 4 -10.82 -38.29 29.12
N LYS A 5 -11.52 -39.11 28.31
CA LYS A 5 -11.52 -38.97 26.84
C LYS A 5 -12.39 -37.79 26.38
N SER A 6 -13.51 -37.52 27.03
CA SER A 6 -14.39 -36.38 26.68
C SER A 6 -13.72 -35.03 26.94
N LEU A 7 -13.05 -34.86 28.08
CA LEU A 7 -12.30 -33.66 28.43
C LEU A 7 -11.14 -33.37 27.45
N GLN A 8 -10.48 -34.43 26.95
CA GLN A 8 -9.41 -34.30 25.97
C GLN A 8 -9.91 -33.83 24.60
N VAL A 9 -11.10 -34.27 24.17
CA VAL A 9 -11.72 -33.86 22.91
C VAL A 9 -12.15 -32.39 22.98
N ASP A 10 -12.67 -31.93 24.13
CA ASP A 10 -13.03 -30.52 24.34
C ASP A 10 -11.79 -29.60 24.39
N ALA A 11 -10.72 -30.02 25.07
CA ALA A 11 -9.48 -29.25 25.07
C ALA A 11 -8.85 -29.16 23.67
N THR A 12 -8.94 -30.24 22.89
CA THR A 12 -8.45 -30.29 21.51
C THR A 12 -9.29 -29.41 20.59
N SER A 13 -10.63 -29.43 20.74
CA SER A 13 -11.54 -28.61 19.92
C SER A 13 -11.38 -27.11 20.20
N ILE A 14 -11.17 -26.72 21.46
CA ILE A 14 -10.87 -25.33 21.85
C ILE A 14 -9.53 -24.90 21.24
N THR A 15 -8.52 -25.76 21.28
CA THR A 15 -7.19 -25.47 20.72
C THR A 15 -7.25 -25.32 19.20
N LEU A 16 -7.98 -26.19 18.50
CA LEU A 16 -8.20 -26.09 17.06
C LEU A 16 -8.90 -24.78 16.67
N LYS A 17 -9.95 -24.40 17.41
CA LYS A 17 -10.67 -23.15 17.19
C LYS A 17 -9.81 -21.91 17.45
N ALA A 18 -8.92 -21.96 18.45
CA ALA A 18 -7.96 -20.91 18.71
C ALA A 18 -6.92 -20.78 17.57
N LEU A 19 -6.47 -21.92 17.02
CA LEU A 19 -5.54 -21.96 15.91
C LEU A 19 -6.16 -21.43 14.61
N GLU A 20 -7.42 -21.77 14.32
CA GLU A 20 -8.18 -21.21 13.20
C GLU A 20 -8.29 -19.69 13.30
N LYS A 21 -8.68 -19.17 14.48
CA LYS A 21 -8.72 -17.72 14.71
C LYS A 21 -7.36 -17.04 14.51
N LEU A 22 -6.27 -17.68 14.94
CA LEU A 22 -4.93 -17.14 14.74
C LEU A 22 -4.56 -17.11 13.25
N LYS A 23 -4.92 -18.16 12.50
CA LYS A 23 -4.72 -18.23 11.04
C LYS A 23 -5.48 -17.11 10.34
N ASP A 24 -6.74 -16.93 10.69
CA ASP A 24 -7.61 -15.91 10.08
C ASP A 24 -7.08 -14.50 10.38
N LEU A 25 -6.69 -14.24 11.64
CA LEU A 25 -6.08 -12.96 12.02
C LEU A 25 -4.78 -12.68 11.25
N TYR A 26 -3.92 -13.69 11.09
CA TYR A 26 -2.69 -13.55 10.31
C TYR A 26 -3.01 -13.22 8.85
N CYS A 27 -3.99 -13.90 8.26
CA CYS A 27 -4.44 -13.63 6.89
C CYS A 27 -4.97 -12.20 6.75
N ASP A 28 -5.77 -11.72 7.71
CA ASP A 28 -6.31 -10.36 7.70
C ASP A 28 -5.19 -9.32 7.77
N ILE A 29 -4.24 -9.49 8.69
CA ILE A 29 -3.09 -8.58 8.86
C ILE A 29 -2.20 -8.59 7.62
N ALA A 30 -1.93 -9.75 7.04
CA ALA A 30 -1.07 -9.86 5.88
C ALA A 30 -1.71 -9.28 4.59
N GLN A 31 -3.03 -9.03 4.58
CA GLN A 31 -3.69 -8.30 3.50
C GLN A 31 -3.63 -6.77 3.66
N VAL A 32 -3.19 -6.26 4.81
CA VAL A 32 -3.09 -4.81 5.04
C VAL A 32 -1.98 -4.23 4.16
N PRO A 33 -2.29 -3.30 3.25
CA PRO A 33 -1.31 -2.70 2.38
C PRO A 33 -0.40 -1.74 3.15
N LEU A 34 0.90 -1.78 2.89
CA LEU A 34 1.89 -0.92 3.54
C LEU A 34 2.13 0.35 2.70
N PRO A 35 1.93 1.55 3.25
CA PRO A 35 2.22 2.79 2.52
C PRO A 35 3.74 2.92 2.31
N GLN A 36 4.15 3.33 1.11
CA GLN A 36 5.57 3.53 0.77
C GLN A 36 5.90 5.01 0.62
N ASN A 37 5.13 5.70 -0.21
CA ASN A 37 5.30 7.12 -0.45
C ASN A 37 3.97 7.74 -0.90
N ALA A 38 3.87 9.06 -0.74
CA ALA A 38 2.76 9.83 -1.25
C ALA A 38 3.24 11.20 -1.72
N ARG A 39 2.59 11.71 -2.76
CA ARG A 39 2.76 13.06 -3.26
C ARG A 39 1.41 13.74 -3.27
N LEU A 40 1.37 14.93 -2.69
CA LEU A 40 0.20 15.78 -2.67
C LEU A 40 0.41 16.93 -3.65
N ARG A 41 -0.58 17.19 -4.51
CA ARG A 41 -0.57 18.29 -5.47
C ARG A 41 -1.86 19.07 -5.34
N ARG A 42 -1.78 20.40 -5.29
CA ARG A 42 -2.96 21.25 -5.30
C ARG A 42 -3.33 21.60 -6.75
N ARG A 43 -4.58 21.32 -7.14
CA ARG A 43 -5.17 21.75 -8.43
C ARG A 43 -6.39 22.64 -8.15
N GLY A 44 -6.16 23.94 -8.08
CA GLY A 44 -7.22 24.90 -7.74
C GLY A 44 -7.78 24.65 -6.33
N LYS A 45 -9.08 24.29 -6.27
CA LYS A 45 -9.78 23.95 -5.02
C LYS A 45 -9.63 22.48 -4.60
N TYR A 46 -9.03 21.64 -5.43
CA TYR A 46 -8.89 20.21 -5.19
C TYR A 46 -7.46 19.87 -4.79
N PHE A 47 -7.30 18.80 -4.02
CA PHE A 47 -6.01 18.16 -3.80
C PHE A 47 -5.99 16.78 -4.45
N GLU A 48 -4.98 16.57 -5.29
CA GLU A 48 -4.66 15.30 -5.92
C GLU A 48 -3.57 14.61 -5.08
N ILE A 49 -3.87 13.42 -4.60
CA ILE A 49 -2.97 12.61 -3.77
C ILE A 49 -2.58 11.38 -4.57
N SER A 50 -1.33 11.32 -4.98
CA SER A 50 -0.73 10.12 -5.59
C SER A 50 0.00 9.34 -4.50
N SER A 51 -0.42 8.13 -4.19
CA SER A 51 0.19 7.29 -3.16
C SER A 51 0.59 5.94 -3.72
N VAL A 52 1.72 5.40 -3.25
CA VAL A 52 2.17 4.05 -3.59
C VAL A 52 2.09 3.18 -2.35
N TRP A 53 1.43 2.03 -2.50
CA TRP A 53 1.20 1.04 -1.48
C TRP A 53 1.85 -0.28 -1.90
N THR A 54 2.38 -1.01 -0.94
CA THR A 54 2.91 -2.36 -1.15
C THR A 54 1.93 -3.36 -0.57
N ASN A 55 1.40 -4.23 -1.43
CA ASN A 55 0.48 -5.28 -1.06
C ASN A 55 1.22 -6.61 -1.07
N HIS A 56 0.92 -7.47 -0.12
CA HIS A 56 1.40 -8.85 -0.15
C HIS A 56 0.46 -9.67 -1.04
N ALA A 57 0.94 -10.07 -2.23
CA ALA A 57 0.24 -11.06 -3.04
C ALA A 57 0.58 -12.44 -2.49
N MET A 58 -0.20 -12.91 -1.50
CA MET A 58 0.06 -14.17 -0.79
C MET A 58 0.12 -15.36 -1.73
N GLU A 59 -0.76 -15.41 -2.73
CA GLU A 59 -0.79 -16.47 -3.76
C GLU A 59 0.51 -16.55 -4.56
N LEU A 60 1.15 -15.39 -4.80
CA LEU A 60 2.39 -15.30 -5.58
C LEU A 60 3.64 -15.32 -4.70
N LYS A 61 3.50 -15.34 -3.37
CA LYS A 61 4.59 -15.14 -2.38
C LYS A 61 5.48 -13.93 -2.72
N LYS A 62 4.89 -12.88 -3.30
CA LYS A 62 5.59 -11.68 -3.77
C LYS A 62 4.89 -10.43 -3.29
N SER A 63 5.64 -9.34 -3.15
CA SER A 63 5.07 -8.02 -2.93
C SER A 63 4.73 -7.37 -4.28
N VAL A 64 3.54 -6.78 -4.37
CA VAL A 64 3.06 -6.04 -5.54
C VAL A 64 2.86 -4.60 -5.13
N LYS A 65 3.36 -3.67 -5.94
CA LYS A 65 3.13 -2.25 -5.72
C LYS A 65 1.82 -1.84 -6.40
N MET A 66 1.00 -1.08 -5.69
CA MET A 66 -0.19 -0.43 -6.22
C MET A 66 -0.03 1.09 -6.11
N GLN A 67 -0.44 1.78 -7.16
CA GLN A 67 -0.59 3.24 -7.13
C GLN A 67 -2.05 3.58 -6.90
N ARG A 68 -2.30 4.48 -5.96
CA ARG A 68 -3.63 5.01 -5.66
C ARG A 68 -3.63 6.52 -5.89
N LEU A 69 -4.52 6.97 -6.75
CA LEU A 69 -4.80 8.38 -7.02
C LEU A 69 -6.11 8.75 -6.33
N SER A 70 -6.04 9.63 -5.34
CA SER A 70 -7.20 10.13 -4.61
C SER A 70 -7.38 11.62 -4.86
N LEU A 71 -8.62 12.03 -5.11
CA LEU A 71 -8.99 13.44 -5.24
C LEU A 71 -9.82 13.85 -4.02
N ILE A 72 -9.37 14.87 -3.30
CA ILE A 72 -10.11 15.43 -2.16
C ILE A 72 -10.45 16.90 -2.41
N ALA A 73 -11.56 17.37 -1.83
CA ALA A 73 -11.94 18.78 -1.85
C ALA A 73 -12.44 19.21 -0.47
N PRO A 74 -12.43 20.52 -0.16
CA PRO A 74 -13.15 21.05 0.97
C PRO A 74 -14.63 20.66 0.86
N LYS A 75 -15.19 20.16 1.96
CA LYS A 75 -16.61 19.88 2.07
C LYS A 75 -17.37 21.20 2.01
N THR A 76 -18.50 21.20 1.30
CA THR A 76 -19.39 22.36 1.23
C THR A 76 -19.79 22.75 2.66
N ASP A 77 -19.73 24.04 2.97
CA ASP A 77 -20.07 24.63 4.28
C ASP A 77 -19.10 24.33 5.45
N GLU A 78 -18.08 23.50 5.26
CA GLU A 78 -17.08 23.16 6.29
C GLU A 78 -15.63 23.29 5.73
N PRO A 79 -15.05 24.50 5.67
CA PRO A 79 -13.80 24.76 4.97
C PRO A 79 -12.56 24.05 5.55
N ASN A 80 -12.66 23.56 6.79
CA ASN A 80 -11.57 22.82 7.47
C ASN A 80 -11.68 21.30 7.29
N ILE A 81 -12.73 20.82 6.63
CA ILE A 81 -12.98 19.39 6.44
C ILE A 81 -12.83 19.09 4.95
N TYR A 82 -12.06 18.05 4.64
CA TYR A 82 -11.89 17.57 3.27
C TYR A 82 -12.66 16.28 3.08
N GLU A 83 -13.42 16.20 1.99
CA GLU A 83 -14.10 14.99 1.57
C GLU A 83 -13.37 14.34 0.40
N LEU A 84 -13.45 13.00 0.37
CA LEU A 84 -12.92 12.20 -0.73
C LEU A 84 -13.92 12.21 -1.89
N ILE A 85 -13.53 12.79 -3.01
CA ILE A 85 -14.35 12.81 -4.24
C ILE A 85 -14.20 11.50 -4.99
N SER A 86 -12.97 11.04 -5.17
CA SER A 86 -12.72 9.82 -5.94
C SER A 86 -11.41 9.17 -5.53
N THR A 87 -11.33 7.86 -5.76
CA THR A 87 -10.11 7.08 -5.64
C THR A 87 -10.01 6.11 -6.79
N THR A 88 -8.90 6.16 -7.52
CA THR A 88 -8.54 5.19 -8.56
C THR A 88 -7.32 4.43 -8.10
N SER A 89 -7.34 3.10 -8.17
CA SER A 89 -6.20 2.25 -7.81
C SER A 89 -5.78 1.43 -9.03
N LEU A 90 -4.49 1.43 -9.33
CA LEU A 90 -3.90 0.73 -10.47
C LEU A 90 -2.68 -0.08 -10.01
N PRO A 91 -2.49 -1.32 -10.51
CA PRO A 91 -1.24 -2.03 -10.28
C PRO A 91 -0.09 -1.24 -10.89
N LEU A 92 0.98 -1.03 -10.14
CA LEU A 92 2.17 -0.36 -10.64
C LEU A 92 2.97 -1.41 -11.45
N THR A 93 2.58 -1.61 -12.71
CA THR A 93 3.15 -2.62 -13.63
C THR A 93 4.44 -2.18 -14.30
N ALA A 94 4.74 -0.88 -14.30
CA ALA A 94 5.96 -0.34 -14.87
C ALA A 94 7.15 -0.55 -13.91
N ILE A 95 8.18 -1.25 -14.41
CA ILE A 95 9.50 -1.38 -13.78
C ILE A 95 10.20 -0.03 -13.92
N GLU A 96 9.73 0.98 -13.21
CA GLU A 96 10.52 2.17 -12.96
C GLU A 96 10.79 2.17 -11.46
N LYS A 97 12.02 1.78 -11.09
CA LYS A 97 12.57 2.13 -9.78
C LYS A 97 12.80 3.65 -9.79
N GLU A 98 11.72 4.42 -9.78
CA GLU A 98 11.78 5.86 -9.59
C GLU A 98 12.15 6.10 -8.13
N LEU A 99 13.42 6.46 -7.91
CA LEU A 99 13.85 7.07 -6.67
C LEU A 99 13.59 8.58 -6.83
N ILE A 100 12.58 9.06 -6.12
CA ILE A 100 12.19 10.48 -6.14
C ILE A 100 12.94 11.18 -5.00
N ALA A 101 13.83 12.11 -5.35
CA ALA A 101 14.52 12.97 -4.38
C ALA A 101 13.69 14.25 -4.16
N PHE A 102 13.34 14.53 -2.90
CA PHE A 102 12.57 15.71 -2.52
C PHE A 102 13.48 16.92 -2.26
N SER A 103 13.15 18.08 -2.83
CA SER A 103 13.76 19.37 -2.50
C SER A 103 12.82 20.17 -1.60
N ARG A 104 13.36 20.78 -0.53
CA ARG A 104 12.60 21.64 0.41
C ARG A 104 11.93 22.85 -0.24
N SER A 105 12.33 23.23 -1.45
CA SER A 105 11.74 24.35 -2.18
C SER A 105 10.53 23.97 -3.04
N ASP A 106 10.15 22.68 -3.11
CA ASP A 106 9.10 22.08 -3.97
C ASP A 106 9.17 22.43 -5.47
N SER A 107 10.21 23.18 -5.88
CA SER A 107 10.37 23.76 -7.21
C SER A 107 11.25 22.94 -8.14
N ARG A 108 11.90 21.88 -7.64
CA ARG A 108 12.73 20.96 -8.44
C ARG A 108 12.54 19.55 -7.93
N CYS A 109 11.77 18.75 -8.65
CA CYS A 109 11.71 17.32 -8.43
C CYS A 109 12.73 16.66 -9.35
N ALA A 110 13.71 15.95 -8.79
CA ALA A 110 14.60 15.11 -9.56
C ALA A 110 14.12 13.66 -9.46
N THR A 111 13.77 13.05 -10.59
CA THR A 111 13.44 11.63 -10.66
C THR A 111 14.65 10.87 -11.19
N LEU A 112 15.15 9.92 -10.41
CA LEU A 112 16.19 8.98 -10.87
C LEU A 112 15.51 7.83 -11.61
N ILE A 113 15.76 7.74 -12.91
CA ILE A 113 15.26 6.69 -13.79
C ILE A 113 16.39 5.70 -14.02
N THR A 114 16.20 4.44 -13.66
CA THR A 114 17.15 3.35 -13.95
C THR A 114 16.60 2.48 -15.06
N LEU A 115 17.23 2.53 -16.24
CA LEU A 115 16.87 1.66 -17.35
C LEU A 115 17.65 0.34 -17.26
N SER A 116 16.95 -0.79 -17.32
CA SER A 116 17.55 -2.14 -17.24
C SER A 116 17.79 -2.80 -18.61
N ASN A 117 17.97 -2.01 -19.67
CA ASN A 117 18.19 -2.54 -21.01
C ASN A 117 19.67 -2.84 -21.26
N GLY A 118 20.05 -4.11 -21.08
CA GLY A 118 21.37 -4.66 -21.44
C GLY A 118 22.41 -4.53 -20.33
N LYS A 119 23.59 -5.14 -20.53
CA LYS A 119 24.67 -5.39 -19.54
C LYS A 119 25.13 -4.19 -18.69
N GLU A 120 24.66 -2.97 -18.96
CA GLU A 120 24.97 -1.75 -18.22
C GLU A 120 23.71 -1.12 -17.60
N LYS A 121 23.76 -0.84 -16.30
CA LYS A 121 22.75 -0.03 -15.62
C LYS A 121 23.03 1.44 -15.88
N LYS A 122 22.25 2.08 -16.75
CA LYS A 122 22.29 3.53 -16.95
C LYS A 122 21.29 4.21 -16.01
N GLN A 123 21.77 5.22 -15.28
CA GLN A 123 20.98 6.04 -14.37
C GLN A 123 20.82 7.44 -14.97
N TYR A 124 19.59 7.92 -15.05
CA TYR A 124 19.25 9.22 -15.59
C TYR A 124 18.58 10.05 -14.50
N ILE A 125 18.98 11.32 -14.38
CA ILE A 125 18.30 12.27 -13.50
C ILE A 125 17.45 13.17 -14.38
N LYS A 126 16.13 13.03 -14.28
CA LYS A 126 15.19 13.96 -14.90
C LYS A 126 14.86 15.06 -13.90
N VAL A 127 15.23 16.29 -14.21
CA VAL A 127 14.87 17.48 -13.43
C VAL A 127 13.58 18.06 -14.02
N CYS A 128 12.52 18.09 -13.21
CA CYS A 128 11.22 18.71 -13.52
C CYS A 128 11.12 20.11 -12.96
#